data_AF-A0A1I9G2M1-F1
#
_entry.id   AF-A0A1I9G2M1-F1
#
_cell.length_a   1.000
_cell.length_b   1.000
_cell.length_c   1.000
_cell.angle_alpha   90.00
_cell.angle_beta   90.00
_cell.angle_gamma   90.00
#
_symmetry.space_group_name_H-M   'P 1'
#
loop_
_entity.id
_entity.type
_entity.pdbx_description
1 polymer ?
#
loop_
_entity_poly.entity_id
_entity_poly.type
_entity_poly.pdbx_seq_one_letter_code
_entity_poly.pdbx_strand_id
1 'polypeptide(L)'
;MLCRCFCSKSGTANSCDASVTPIVRAQNCGTKNDDPRIPLTQKQKYVLTKNWKGIDREVSAAGVEMFLKMLSLHPEYYKMFPFHSIATSCEEKKRMDECLRLHGESVMKFLGQVISLVISSFSI
;
A
#
# COMPACT_ATOMS: atom_id res chain seq x y z
N MET A 1 -35.66 -2.07 26.28
CA MET A 1 -34.30 -2.27 25.74
C MET A 1 -33.83 -3.66 26.15
N LEU A 2 -33.77 -4.60 25.22
CA LEU A 2 -33.33 -5.98 25.47
C LEU A 2 -32.10 -6.25 24.60
N CYS A 3 -30.93 -6.14 25.23
CA CYS A 3 -29.68 -6.61 24.66
C CYS A 3 -29.51 -8.09 25.04
N ARG A 4 -29.40 -8.96 24.05
CA ARG A 4 -29.10 -10.39 24.24
C ARG A 4 -28.24 -10.86 23.09
N CYS A 5 -26.96 -11.10 23.34
CA CYS A 5 -26.13 -12.12 22.70
C CYS A 5 -24.76 -12.18 23.41
N PHE A 6 -24.69 -12.91 24.53
CA PHE A 6 -23.43 -13.50 25.00
C PHE A 6 -23.76 -14.83 25.68
N CYS A 7 -23.55 -15.93 24.95
CA CYS A 7 -23.64 -17.28 25.48
C CYS A 7 -22.31 -17.98 25.19
N SER A 8 -21.42 -17.98 26.17
CA SER A 8 -20.37 -18.98 26.30
C SER A 8 -20.99 -20.29 26.78
N LYS A 9 -20.72 -21.40 26.09
CA LYS A 9 -20.83 -22.73 26.68
C LYS A 9 -19.73 -23.64 26.12
N SER A 10 -18.86 -24.03 27.04
CA SER A 10 -17.93 -25.16 26.95
C SER A 10 -18.71 -26.49 26.87
N GLY A 11 -18.29 -27.39 25.99
CA GLY A 11 -18.80 -28.76 25.91
C GLY A 11 -17.78 -29.67 25.22
N THR A 12 -17.25 -30.61 25.98
CA THR A 12 -16.24 -31.61 25.59
C THR A 12 -16.90 -32.83 24.95
N ALA A 13 -16.14 -33.48 24.04
CA ALA A 13 -16.09 -34.92 23.75
C ALA A 13 -16.70 -35.44 22.43
N ASN A 14 -15.79 -36.13 21.70
CA ASN A 14 -15.96 -37.35 20.91
C ASN A 14 -16.21 -37.29 19.39
N SER A 15 -15.10 -37.47 18.67
CA SER A 15 -14.85 -38.52 17.65
C SER A 15 -15.99 -38.88 16.69
N CYS A 16 -15.79 -38.54 15.41
CA CYS A 16 -15.94 -39.52 14.34
C CYS A 16 -15.03 -39.16 13.16
N ASP A 17 -14.38 -40.22 12.70
CA ASP A 17 -13.43 -40.35 11.62
C ASP A 17 -14.01 -39.81 10.30
N ALA A 18 -13.34 -38.81 9.72
CA ALA A 18 -13.60 -38.36 8.37
C ALA A 18 -12.27 -38.39 7.61
N SER A 19 -12.19 -39.35 6.71
CA SER A 19 -11.09 -39.65 5.81
C SER A 19 -10.51 -38.39 5.16
N VAL A 20 -9.27 -38.07 5.53
CA VAL A 20 -8.45 -37.05 4.88
C VAL A 20 -8.09 -37.55 3.48
N THR A 21 -8.91 -37.20 2.50
CA THR A 21 -8.46 -37.20 1.10
C THR A 21 -7.49 -36.03 0.92
N PRO A 22 -6.30 -36.23 0.32
CA PRO A 22 -5.43 -35.13 0.04
C PRO A 22 -6.09 -34.28 -1.04
N ILE A 23 -6.57 -33.09 -0.65
CA ILE A 23 -6.91 -32.03 -1.59
C ILE A 23 -5.61 -31.73 -2.34
N VAL A 24 -5.50 -32.31 -3.54
CA VAL A 24 -4.53 -31.93 -4.54
C VAL A 24 -4.75 -30.44 -4.76
N ARG A 25 -3.87 -29.63 -4.16
CA ARG A 25 -3.85 -28.19 -4.31
C ARG A 25 -3.73 -27.94 -5.80
N ALA A 26 -4.84 -27.51 -6.40
CA ALA A 26 -4.89 -27.07 -7.78
C ALA A 26 -3.72 -26.11 -7.99
N GLN A 27 -2.75 -26.57 -8.78
CA GLN A 27 -1.68 -25.74 -9.29
C GLN A 27 -2.38 -24.67 -10.12
N ASN A 28 -2.50 -23.47 -9.54
CA ASN A 28 -3.12 -22.38 -10.25
C ASN A 28 -2.21 -21.98 -11.41
N CYS A 29 -2.81 -22.04 -12.59
CA CYS A 29 -2.24 -21.87 -13.91
C CYS A 29 -1.34 -20.64 -13.98
N GLY A 30 -0.08 -20.87 -14.36
CA GLY A 30 0.88 -19.81 -14.65
C GLY A 30 0.35 -18.91 -15.76
N THR A 31 -0.10 -17.71 -15.39
CA THR A 31 -0.36 -16.65 -16.35
C THR A 31 0.97 -15.99 -16.68
N LYS A 32 1.39 -16.18 -17.93
CA LYS A 32 2.60 -15.62 -18.52
C LYS A 32 2.45 -14.10 -18.57
N ASN A 33 3.10 -13.40 -17.64
CA ASN A 33 3.56 -11.99 -17.68
C ASN A 33 3.79 -11.39 -16.27
N ASP A 34 3.98 -12.24 -15.25
CA ASP A 34 4.50 -11.77 -13.97
C ASP A 34 6.02 -11.83 -14.00
N ASP A 35 6.70 -10.72 -13.68
CA ASP A 35 8.15 -10.73 -13.44
C ASP A 35 8.42 -11.76 -12.31
N PRO A 36 9.11 -12.88 -12.60
CA PRO A 36 9.28 -13.96 -11.64
C PRO A 36 10.13 -13.53 -10.43
N ARG A 37 10.81 -12.38 -10.50
CA ARG A 37 11.60 -11.84 -9.40
C ARG A 37 10.74 -11.29 -8.27
N ILE A 38 9.55 -10.74 -8.57
CA ILE A 38 8.61 -10.19 -7.58
C ILE A 38 7.15 -10.32 -8.08
N PRO A 39 6.59 -11.53 -8.21
CA PRO A 39 5.23 -11.71 -8.69
C PRO A 39 4.21 -11.31 -7.63
N LEU A 40 3.50 -10.20 -7.85
CA LEU A 40 2.33 -9.84 -7.04
C LEU A 40 1.15 -10.74 -7.43
N THR A 41 0.57 -11.42 -6.44
CA THR A 41 -0.68 -12.18 -6.64
C THR A 41 -1.81 -11.26 -7.10
N GLN A 42 -2.81 -11.80 -7.79
CA GLN A 42 -4.00 -11.04 -8.21
C GLN A 42 -4.69 -10.31 -7.04
N LYS A 43 -4.73 -10.95 -5.86
CA LYS A 43 -5.25 -10.33 -4.63
C LYS A 43 -4.41 -9.12 -4.20
N GLN A 44 -3.08 -9.21 -4.26
CA GLN A 44 -2.19 -8.09 -3.91
C GLN A 44 -2.34 -6.94 -4.90
N LYS A 45 -2.41 -7.22 -6.21
CA LYS A 45 -2.65 -6.20 -7.25
C LYS A 45 -3.97 -5.45 -7.02
N TYR A 46 -5.03 -6.19 -6.70
CA TYR A 46 -6.33 -5.62 -6.37
C TYR A 46 -6.27 -4.71 -5.13
N VAL A 47 -5.67 -5.19 -4.03
CA VAL A 47 -5.53 -4.42 -2.78
C VAL A 47 -4.71 -3.15 -3.01
N LEU A 48 -3.57 -3.26 -3.71
CA LEU A 48 -2.70 -2.13 -4.03
C LEU A 48 -3.47 -1.04 -4.78
N THR A 49 -4.17 -1.43 -5.85
CA THR A 49 -4.94 -0.51 -6.69
C THR A 49 -6.07 0.15 -5.91
N LYS A 50 -6.81 -0.63 -5.11
CA LYS A 50 -7.92 -0.10 -4.31
C LYS A 50 -7.45 0.89 -3.25
N ASN A 51 -6.36 0.58 -2.56
CA ASN A 51 -5.80 1.46 -1.54
C ASN A 51 -5.20 2.73 -2.17
N TRP A 52 -4.57 2.61 -3.34
CA TRP A 52 -3.99 3.75 -4.05
C TRP A 52 -5.03 4.83 -4.38
N LYS A 53 -6.26 4.43 -4.72
CA LYS A 53 -7.36 5.40 -4.98
C LYS A 53 -7.65 6.35 -3.81
N GLY A 54 -7.35 5.95 -2.58
CA GLY A 54 -7.46 6.83 -1.41
C GLY A 54 -6.35 7.89 -1.41
N ILE A 55 -5.11 7.45 -1.67
CA ILE A 55 -3.93 8.31 -1.71
C ILE A 55 -4.01 9.30 -2.88
N ASP A 56 -4.46 8.84 -4.04
CA ASP A 56 -4.52 9.63 -5.28
C ASP A 56 -5.44 10.88 -5.16
N ARG A 57 -6.47 10.83 -4.29
CA ARG A 57 -7.36 11.97 -4.03
C ARG A 57 -6.64 13.16 -3.40
N GLU A 58 -5.59 12.90 -2.63
CA GLU A 58 -4.80 13.90 -1.91
C GLU A 58 -3.31 13.73 -2.22
N VAL A 59 -3.00 13.45 -3.49
CA VAL A 59 -1.67 13.03 -3.97
C VAL A 59 -0.55 14.01 -3.60
N SER A 60 -0.83 15.32 -3.62
CA SER A 60 0.12 16.37 -3.24
C SER A 60 0.40 16.34 -1.73
N ALA A 61 -0.65 16.31 -0.90
CA ALA A 61 -0.51 16.26 0.56
C ALA A 61 0.19 14.96 1.02
N ALA A 62 -0.17 13.82 0.40
CA ALA A 62 0.49 12.55 0.65
C ALA A 62 1.99 12.60 0.29
N GLY A 63 2.34 13.24 -0.82
CA GLY A 63 3.73 13.45 -1.23
C GLY A 63 4.52 14.31 -0.24
N VAL A 64 3.94 15.41 0.23
CA VAL A 64 4.55 16.27 1.26
C VAL A 64 4.83 15.47 2.52
N GLU A 65 3.81 14.78 3.07
CA GLU A 65 3.98 14.00 4.30
C GLU A 65 4.98 12.86 4.14
N MET A 66 5.03 12.21 2.97
CA MET A 66 6.02 11.18 2.67
C MET A 66 7.45 11.74 2.76
N PHE A 67 7.71 12.87 2.11
CA PHE A 67 9.03 13.49 2.13
C PHE A 67 9.39 14.07 3.51
N LEU A 68 8.46 14.75 4.20
CA LEU A 68 8.72 15.25 5.55
C LEU A 68 9.01 14.11 6.52
N LYS A 69 8.31 12.98 6.40
CA LYS A 69 8.60 11.80 7.21
C LYS A 69 9.99 11.23 6.91
N MET A 70 10.33 11.05 5.64
CA MET A 70 11.66 10.59 5.23
C MET A 70 12.78 11.52 5.72
N LEU A 71 12.61 12.83 5.54
CA LEU A 71 13.60 13.85 5.90
C LEU A 71 13.68 14.12 7.42
N SER A 72 12.63 13.78 8.17
CA SER A 72 12.68 13.75 9.64
C SER A 72 13.56 12.62 10.18
N LEU A 73 13.62 11.50 9.44
CA LEU A 73 14.45 10.33 9.79
C LEU A 73 15.89 10.51 9.28
N HIS A 74 16.04 11.15 8.11
CA HIS A 74 17.31 11.37 7.43
C HIS A 74 17.47 12.83 6.98
N PRO A 75 17.73 13.78 7.91
CA PRO A 75 17.87 15.19 7.57
C PRO A 75 19.02 15.48 6.59
N GLU A 76 20.05 14.63 6.56
CA GLU A 76 21.18 14.72 5.64
C GLU A 76 20.77 14.64 4.17
N TYR A 77 19.58 14.13 3.86
CA TYR A 77 19.07 14.05 2.49
C TYR A 77 18.50 15.37 1.97
N TYR A 78 18.23 16.37 2.81
CA TYR A 78 17.79 17.69 2.33
C TYR A 78 18.73 18.23 1.24
N LYS A 79 20.05 18.01 1.38
CA LYS A 79 21.08 18.47 0.42
C LYS A 79 20.93 17.92 -1.00
N MET A 80 20.14 16.86 -1.19
CA MET A 80 19.90 16.25 -2.50
C MET A 80 18.75 16.91 -3.26
N PHE A 81 17.98 17.79 -2.62
CA PHE A 81 16.76 18.37 -3.17
C PHE A 81 16.87 19.89 -3.35
N PRO A 82 16.19 20.46 -4.35
CA PRO A 82 16.18 21.91 -4.60
C PRO A 82 15.53 22.72 -3.45
N PHE A 83 14.67 22.10 -2.65
CA PHE A 83 14.03 22.71 -1.47
C PHE A 83 14.86 22.56 -0.19
N HIS A 84 16.17 22.29 -0.27
CA HIS A 84 17.03 22.06 0.90
C HIS A 84 16.99 23.20 1.94
N SER A 85 16.69 24.43 1.52
CA SER A 85 16.61 25.62 2.39
C SER A 85 15.53 25.51 3.47
N ILE A 86 14.51 24.67 3.29
CA ILE A 86 13.43 24.53 4.28
C ILE A 86 13.81 23.66 5.49
N ALA A 87 14.98 23.01 5.48
CA ALA A 87 15.41 22.09 6.53
C ALA A 87 15.32 22.69 7.94
N THR A 88 15.65 23.97 8.08
CA THR A 88 15.66 24.72 9.35
C THR A 88 14.37 25.49 9.63
N SER A 89 13.40 25.44 8.71
CA SER A 89 12.11 26.11 8.88
C SER A 89 11.21 25.37 9.86
N CYS A 90 10.18 26.05 10.38
CA CYS A 90 9.14 25.39 11.16
C CYS A 90 8.31 24.43 10.28
N GLU A 91 7.67 23.46 10.91
CA GLU A 91 6.91 22.39 10.24
C GLU A 91 5.75 22.91 9.37
N GLU A 92 5.12 24.01 9.76
CA GLU A 92 4.07 24.65 8.95
C GLU A 92 4.63 25.22 7.64
N LYS A 93 5.75 25.95 7.71
CA LYS A 93 6.44 26.47 6.52
C LYS A 93 6.92 25.37 5.60
N LYS A 94 7.43 24.27 6.15
CA LYS A 94 7.84 23.10 5.36
C LYS A 94 6.67 22.51 4.57
N ARG A 95 5.49 22.35 5.19
CA ARG A 95 4.28 21.84 4.52
C ARG A 95 3.76 22.76 3.42
N MET A 96 3.94 24.07 3.60
CA MET A 96 3.51 25.09 2.65
C MET A 96 4.55 25.37 1.56
N ASP A 97 5.74 24.75 1.60
CA ASP A 97 6.77 24.97 0.61
C ASP A 97 6.34 24.45 -0.77
N GLU A 98 6.29 25.35 -1.74
CA GLU A 98 5.77 25.04 -3.08
C GLU A 98 6.67 24.04 -3.82
N CYS A 99 7.99 24.13 -3.65
CA CYS A 99 8.92 23.25 -4.32
C CYS A 99 8.79 21.80 -3.80
N LEU A 100 8.67 21.63 -2.48
CA LEU A 100 8.37 20.34 -1.86
C LEU A 100 7.02 19.78 -2.33
N ARG A 101 5.97 20.61 -2.36
CA ARG A 101 4.63 20.19 -2.81
C ARG A 101 4.62 19.68 -4.23
N LEU A 102 5.21 20.43 -5.17
CA LEU A 102 5.31 20.04 -6.58
C LEU A 102 6.16 18.80 -6.78
N HIS A 103 7.27 18.68 -6.04
CA HIS A 103 8.13 17.51 -6.11
C HIS A 103 7.43 16.25 -5.56
N GLY A 104 6.83 16.36 -4.37
CA GLY A 104 6.06 15.29 -3.74
C GLY A 104 4.91 14.82 -4.63
N GLU A 105 4.14 15.75 -5.19
CA GLU A 105 3.07 15.44 -6.14
C GLU A 105 3.59 14.71 -7.39
N SER A 106 4.70 15.18 -7.98
CA SER A 106 5.29 14.56 -9.16
C SER A 106 5.71 13.11 -8.92
N VAL A 107 6.38 12.86 -7.79
CA VAL A 107 6.78 11.50 -7.39
C VAL A 107 5.56 10.63 -7.15
N MET A 108 4.57 11.12 -6.42
CA MET A 108 3.38 10.33 -6.12
C MET A 108 2.56 10.05 -7.38
N LYS A 109 2.42 10.98 -8.31
CA LYS A 109 1.77 10.73 -9.62
C LYS A 109 2.51 9.67 -10.42
N PHE A 110 3.84 9.72 -10.45
CA PHE A 110 4.64 8.68 -11.10
C PHE A 110 4.41 7.30 -10.48
N LEU A 111 4.36 7.20 -9.14
CA LEU A 111 4.00 5.94 -8.47
C LEU A 111 2.60 5.46 -8.87
N GLY A 112 1.63 6.37 -8.98
CA GLY A 112 0.28 6.05 -9.45
C GLY A 112 0.24 5.51 -10.88
N GLN A 113 1.07 6.04 -11.78
CA GLN A 113 1.23 5.52 -13.13
C GLN A 113 1.78 4.09 -13.09
N VAL A 114 2.84 3.84 -12.32
CA VAL A 114 3.43 2.50 -12.15
C VAL A 114 2.41 1.51 -11.60
N ILE A 115 1.63 1.90 -10.59
CA ILE A 115 0.56 1.05 -10.01
C ILE A 115 -0.53 0.74 -11.04
N SER A 116 -0.87 1.69 -11.90
CA SER A 116 -1.86 1.47 -12.97
C SER A 116 -1.35 0.45 -14.00
N LEU A 117 -0.06 0.48 -14.34
CA LEU A 117 0.57 -0.48 -15.25
C LEU A 117 0.55 -1.91 -14.72
N VAL A 118 0.59 -2.10 -13.39
CA VAL A 118 0.49 -3.44 -12.76
C VAL A 118 -0.82 -4.16 -13.12
N ILE A 119 -1.88 -3.42 -13.47
CA ILE A 119 -3.18 -3.98 -13.90
C ILE A 119 -3.26 -4.11 -15.43
N SER A 120 -2.71 -3.16 -16.19
CA SER A 120 -2.86 -3.08 -17.66
C SER A 120 -2.19 -4.24 -18.42
N SER A 121 -1.25 -4.96 -17.82
CA SER A 121 -0.57 -6.10 -18.44
C SER A 121 -1.44 -7.37 -18.62
N PHE A 122 -2.75 -7.32 -18.32
CA PHE A 122 -3.66 -8.48 -18.29
C PHE A 122 -4.93 -8.34 -19.16
N SER A 123 -5.01 -7.36 -20.07
CA SER A 123 -6.18 -7.16 -20.95
C SER A 123 -5.88 -7.23 -22.45
N ILE A 124 -5.03 -8.16 -22.87
CA ILE A 124 -4.88 -8.55 -24.28
C ILE A 124 -5.14 -10.05 -24.39
#